data_AF-A0A060YR65-F1
#
_entry.id   AF-A0A060YR65-F1
#
_cell.length_a   1.000
_cell.length_b   1.000
_cell.length_c   1.000
_cell.angle_alpha   90.00
_cell.angle_beta   90.00
_cell.angle_gamma   90.00
#
_symmetry.space_group_name_H-M   'P 1'
#
loop_
_entity.id
_entity.type
_entity.pdbx_description
1 polymer ?
#
loop_
_entity_poly.entity_id
_entity_poly.type
_entity_poly.pdbx_seq_one_letter_code
_entity_poly.pdbx_strand_id
1 'polypeptide(L)'
;MQHLKEKGPFLPPASLRLLVPPLRLVSAALWQVVQRRDVMDYGLVEEFVVTVLDVVPDLMSYREKVQLIMGLRAQLVLKLLFSEHLADSDTIQSHLNRMKTCSITHRDNQVSVTQ
;
A
#
# COMPACT_ATOMS: atom_id res chain seq x y z
N MET A 1 1.63 43.75 -8.75
CA MET A 1 0.16 43.66 -8.63
C MET A 1 -0.20 42.28 -8.14
N GLN A 2 -1.04 42.21 -7.12
CA GLN A 2 -1.21 41.07 -6.21
C GLN A 2 -2.00 39.90 -6.84
N HIS A 3 -1.63 38.72 -6.34
CA HIS A 3 -2.16 37.38 -6.59
C HIS A 3 -3.58 37.21 -6.02
N LEU A 4 -4.60 37.15 -6.88
CA LEU A 4 -5.97 36.74 -6.52
C LEU A 4 -6.23 35.33 -7.06
N LYS A 5 -5.79 34.34 -6.29
CA LYS A 5 -6.28 32.97 -6.42
C LYS A 5 -7.69 32.95 -5.82
N GLU A 6 -8.70 33.07 -6.68
CA GLU A 6 -10.10 32.86 -6.30
C GLU A 6 -10.24 31.51 -5.59
N LYS A 7 -10.41 31.57 -4.27
CA LYS A 7 -10.99 30.49 -3.49
C LYS A 7 -12.49 30.64 -3.64
N GLY A 8 -13.06 29.95 -4.63
CA GLY A 8 -14.52 29.82 -4.75
C GLY A 8 -15.13 29.37 -3.43
N PRO A 9 -16.39 29.72 -3.14
CA PRO A 9 -17.00 29.50 -1.83
C PRO A 9 -16.87 28.03 -1.44
N PHE A 10 -16.12 27.76 -0.37
CA PHE A 10 -16.01 26.43 0.20
C PHE A 10 -17.37 26.07 0.77
N LEU A 11 -18.15 25.32 -0.01
CA LEU A 11 -19.40 24.75 0.45
C LEU A 11 -19.10 23.90 1.70
N PRO A 12 -19.87 24.08 2.79
CA PRO A 12 -19.74 23.22 3.95
C PRO A 12 -19.79 21.74 3.55
N PRO A 13 -19.03 20.85 4.20
CA PRO A 13 -19.02 19.43 3.86
C PRO A 13 -20.42 18.78 3.97
N ALA A 14 -21.32 19.37 4.77
CA ALA A 14 -22.73 18.99 4.83
C ALA A 14 -23.48 19.22 3.51
N SER A 15 -23.15 20.26 2.74
CA SER A 15 -23.75 20.57 1.44
C SER A 15 -23.41 19.52 0.37
N LEU A 16 -22.25 18.85 0.48
CA LEU A 16 -21.87 17.76 -0.42
C LEU A 16 -22.82 16.57 -0.32
N ARG A 17 -23.31 16.25 0.89
CA ARG A 17 -24.30 15.18 1.10
C ARG A 17 -25.66 15.49 0.46
N LEU A 18 -25.97 16.77 0.27
CA LEU A 18 -27.21 17.24 -0.35
C LEU A 18 -27.12 17.26 -1.89
N LEU A 19 -25.93 17.50 -2.43
CA LEU A 19 -25.70 17.63 -3.87
C LEU A 19 -25.24 16.32 -4.54
N VAL A 20 -24.54 15.46 -3.78
CA VAL A 20 -23.90 14.24 -4.30
C VAL A 20 -24.48 13.02 -3.60
N PRO A 21 -24.91 11.99 -4.35
CA PRO A 21 -25.37 10.73 -3.78
C PRO A 21 -24.36 10.17 -2.76
N PRO A 22 -24.80 9.71 -1.57
CA PRO A 22 -23.90 9.23 -0.52
C PRO A 22 -22.91 8.16 -0.99
N LEU A 23 -23.36 7.25 -1.86
CA LEU A 23 -22.51 6.22 -2.44
C LEU A 23 -21.31 6.81 -3.18
N ARG A 24 -21.51 7.87 -3.98
CA ARG A 24 -20.43 8.54 -4.71
C ARG A 24 -19.43 9.19 -3.76
N LEU A 25 -19.90 9.76 -2.65
CA LEU A 25 -19.00 10.35 -1.65
C LEU A 25 -18.12 9.29 -0.99
N VAL A 26 -18.70 8.16 -0.60
CA VAL A 26 -17.95 7.04 -0.02
C VAL A 26 -16.98 6.45 -1.04
N SER A 27 -17.42 6.20 -2.27
CA SER A 27 -16.54 5.73 -3.34
C SER A 27 -15.40 6.72 -3.63
N ALA A 28 -15.67 8.02 -3.63
CA ALA A 28 -14.64 9.03 -3.83
C ALA A 28 -13.61 9.05 -2.68
N ALA A 29 -14.07 8.91 -1.43
CA ALA A 29 -13.19 8.82 -0.26
C ALA A 29 -12.31 7.56 -0.30
N LEU A 30 -12.89 6.40 -0.60
CA LEU A 30 -12.14 5.15 -0.73
C LEU A 30 -11.21 5.16 -1.93
N TRP A 31 -11.58 5.82 -3.02
CA TRP A 31 -10.68 6.03 -4.16
C TRP A 31 -9.47 6.88 -3.78
N GLN A 32 -9.60 7.84 -2.85
CA GLN A 32 -8.46 8.58 -2.31
C GLN A 32 -7.53 7.68 -1.47
N VAL A 33 -8.06 6.74 -0.70
CA VAL A 33 -7.28 5.73 0.04
C VAL A 33 -6.42 4.91 -0.94
N VAL A 34 -7.03 4.42 -2.02
CA VAL A 34 -6.34 3.67 -3.08
C VAL A 34 -5.27 4.53 -3.77
N GLN A 35 -5.58 5.79 -4.11
CA GLN A 35 -4.62 6.68 -4.76
C GLN A 35 -3.41 7.00 -3.88
N ARG A 36 -3.64 7.23 -2.58
CA ARG A 36 -2.57 7.52 -1.60
C ARG A 36 -1.77 6.26 -1.23
N ARG A 37 -2.21 5.08 -1.67
CA ARG A 37 -1.70 3.77 -1.24
C ARG A 37 -1.59 3.70 0.28
N ASP A 38 -2.62 4.23 0.93
CA ASP A 38 -2.76 4.15 2.37
C ASP A 38 -3.35 2.78 2.70
N VAL A 39 -2.46 1.80 2.71
CA VAL A 39 -2.85 0.40 2.74
C VAL A 39 -3.42 -0.01 4.10
N MET A 40 -3.22 0.79 5.15
CA MET A 40 -3.85 0.57 6.46
C MET A 40 -5.38 0.59 6.37
N ASP A 41 -5.93 1.37 5.44
CA ASP A 41 -7.38 1.51 5.23
C ASP A 41 -7.92 0.60 4.12
N TYR A 42 -7.10 -0.29 3.55
CA TYR A 42 -7.56 -1.20 2.48
C TYR A 42 -8.59 -2.22 2.95
N GLY A 43 -8.65 -2.51 4.25
CA GLY A 43 -9.73 -3.30 4.83
C GLY A 43 -11.10 -2.64 4.63
N LEU A 44 -11.17 -1.30 4.72
CA LEU A 44 -12.40 -0.54 4.49
C LEU A 44 -12.78 -0.52 3.00
N VAL A 45 -11.79 -0.48 2.11
CA VAL A 45 -12.01 -0.59 0.66
C VAL A 45 -12.57 -1.97 0.30
N GLU A 46 -12.03 -3.03 0.88
CA GLU A 46 -12.53 -4.40 0.70
C GLU A 46 -13.97 -4.55 1.21
N GLU A 47 -14.24 -4.13 2.44
CA GLU A 47 -15.57 -4.23 3.05
C GLU A 47 -16.63 -3.48 2.22
N PHE A 48 -16.31 -2.29 1.74
CA PHE A 48 -17.19 -1.53 0.86
C PHE A 48 -17.46 -2.26 -0.46
N VAL A 49 -16.42 -2.78 -1.10
CA VAL A 49 -16.54 -3.51 -2.36
C VAL A 49 -17.41 -4.76 -2.18
N VAL A 50 -17.17 -5.54 -1.12
CA VAL A 50 -18.00 -6.72 -0.80
C VAL A 50 -19.46 -6.30 -0.59
N THR A 51 -19.71 -5.28 0.23
CA THR A 51 -21.06 -4.79 0.52
C THR A 51 -21.79 -4.35 -0.76
N VAL A 52 -21.13 -3.62 -1.65
CA VAL A 52 -21.73 -3.18 -2.92
C VAL A 52 -22.00 -4.37 -3.84
N LEU A 53 -21.11 -5.36 -3.87
CA LEU A 53 -21.27 -6.56 -4.70
C LEU A 53 -22.32 -7.54 -4.15
N ASP A 54 -22.62 -7.50 -2.85
CA ASP A 54 -23.72 -8.26 -2.25
C ASP A 54 -25.08 -7.63 -2.57
N VAL A 55 -25.15 -6.30 -2.56
CA VAL A 55 -26.37 -5.54 -2.93
C VAL A 55 -26.62 -5.59 -4.45
N VAL A 56 -25.56 -5.53 -5.25
CA VAL A 56 -25.64 -5.54 -6.72
C VAL A 56 -24.72 -6.64 -7.27
N PRO A 57 -25.16 -7.91 -7.26
CA PRO A 57 -24.33 -9.04 -7.66
C PRO A 57 -23.92 -9.03 -9.13
N ASP A 58 -24.71 -8.40 -10.00
CA ASP A 58 -24.45 -8.35 -11.44
C ASP A 58 -23.55 -7.18 -11.86
N LEU A 59 -23.04 -6.40 -10.90
CA LEU A 59 -22.15 -5.27 -11.18
C LEU A 59 -20.82 -5.70 -11.81
N MET A 60 -20.38 -6.93 -11.53
CA MET A 60 -19.07 -7.45 -11.88
C MET A 60 -19.11 -8.98 -12.00
N SER A 61 -18.35 -9.56 -12.93
CA SER A 61 -18.26 -11.02 -13.06
C SER A 61 -17.56 -11.66 -11.86
N TYR A 62 -17.87 -12.92 -11.56
CA TYR A 62 -17.23 -13.65 -10.46
C TYR A 62 -15.69 -13.59 -10.49
N ARG A 63 -15.10 -13.71 -11.69
CA ARG A 63 -13.64 -13.63 -11.87
C ARG A 63 -13.10 -12.27 -11.43
N GLU A 64 -13.71 -11.18 -11.91
CA GLU A 64 -13.28 -9.82 -11.57
C GLU A 64 -13.45 -9.55 -10.07
N LYS A 65 -14.54 -10.03 -9.45
CA LYS A 65 -14.74 -9.93 -7.99
C LYS A 65 -13.60 -10.60 -7.23
N VAL A 66 -13.30 -11.86 -7.56
CA VAL A 66 -12.22 -12.61 -6.90
C VAL A 66 -10.88 -11.91 -7.10
N GLN A 67 -10.58 -11.44 -8.30
CA GLN A 67 -9.34 -10.72 -8.60
C GLN A 67 -9.21 -9.42 -7.80
N LEU A 68 -10.30 -8.66 -7.67
CA LEU A 68 -10.33 -7.42 -6.91
C LEU A 68 -10.09 -7.66 -5.42
N ILE A 69 -10.84 -8.60 -4.81
CA ILE A 69 -10.70 -8.93 -3.39
C ILE A 69 -9.30 -9.50 -3.09
N MET A 70 -8.83 -10.46 -3.89
CA MET A 70 -7.49 -11.03 -3.74
C MET A 70 -6.40 -9.97 -3.95
N GLY A 71 -6.59 -9.05 -4.89
CA GLY A 71 -5.65 -7.95 -5.15
C GLY A 71 -5.56 -6.98 -3.97
N LEU A 72 -6.68 -6.61 -3.36
CA LEU A 72 -6.71 -5.75 -2.18
C LEU A 72 -6.01 -6.43 -0.99
N ARG A 73 -6.33 -7.70 -0.71
CA ARG A 73 -5.70 -8.47 0.36
C ARG A 73 -4.21 -8.70 0.13
N ALA A 74 -3.80 -9.03 -1.10
CA ALA A 74 -2.40 -9.20 -1.44
C ALA A 74 -1.62 -7.90 -1.23
N GLN A 75 -2.18 -6.74 -1.63
CA GLN A 75 -1.55 -5.45 -1.39
C GLN A 75 -1.42 -5.13 0.11
N LEU A 76 -2.42 -5.49 0.93
CA LEU A 76 -2.35 -5.37 2.38
C LEU A 76 -1.22 -6.22 2.97
N VAL A 77 -1.17 -7.51 2.64
CA VAL A 77 -0.12 -8.43 3.10
C VAL A 77 1.26 -7.95 2.66
N LEU A 78 1.43 -7.58 1.40
CA LEU A 78 2.71 -7.06 0.90
C LEU A 78 3.12 -5.79 1.65
N LYS A 79 2.20 -4.84 1.87
CA LYS A 79 2.54 -3.63 2.62
C LYS A 79 2.90 -3.94 4.07
N LEU A 80 2.20 -4.83 4.76
CA LEU A 80 2.57 -5.24 6.13
C LEU A 80 3.98 -5.83 6.16
N LEU A 81 4.29 -6.74 5.22
CA LEU A 81 5.63 -7.32 5.09
C LEU A 81 6.70 -6.26 4.80
N PHE A 82 6.41 -5.25 3.97
CA PHE A 82 7.35 -4.16 3.67
C PHE A 82 7.41 -3.06 4.75
N SER A 83 6.33 -2.86 5.52
CA SER A 83 6.26 -1.89 6.62
C SER A 83 6.98 -2.40 7.87
N GLU A 84 7.02 -3.71 8.08
CA GLU A 84 7.82 -4.35 9.13
C GLU A 84 9.28 -4.56 8.70
N HIS A 85 9.59 -4.49 7.39
CA HIS A 85 10.88 -4.86 6.85
C HIS A 85 11.38 -3.91 5.75
N LEU A 86 11.65 -2.66 6.11
CA LEU A 86 13.02 -2.20 5.88
C LEU A 86 13.70 -2.24 7.24
N ALA A 87 14.16 -3.44 7.60
CA ALA A 87 15.28 -3.58 8.51
C ALA A 87 16.27 -2.49 8.14
N ASP A 88 16.47 -1.60 9.10
CA ASP A 88 17.29 -0.41 9.03
C ASP A 88 18.48 -0.65 8.10
N SER A 89 18.69 0.22 7.12
CA SER A 89 19.71 0.03 6.08
C SER A 89 21.08 -0.29 6.70
N ASP A 90 21.31 0.25 7.90
CA ASP A 90 22.49 0.01 8.72
C ASP A 90 22.57 -1.42 9.27
N THR A 91 21.45 -2.05 9.59
CA THR A 91 21.38 -3.46 10.00
C THR A 91 21.70 -4.39 8.83
N ILE A 92 21.14 -4.10 7.64
CA ILE A 92 21.46 -4.86 6.41
C ILE A 92 22.94 -4.67 6.04
N GLN A 93 23.49 -3.45 6.15
CA GLN A 93 24.91 -3.17 5.92
C GLN A 93 25.82 -3.87 6.94
N SER A 94 25.44 -3.89 8.22
CA SER A 94 26.13 -4.63 9.27
C SER A 94 26.27 -6.12 8.93
N HIS A 95 25.17 -6.75 8.48
CA HIS A 95 25.19 -8.15 8.06
C HIS A 95 26.03 -8.39 6.81
N LEU A 96 25.94 -7.51 5.80
CA LEU A 96 26.76 -7.58 4.59
C LEU A 96 28.25 -7.39 4.88
N ASN A 97 28.61 -6.50 5.81
CA ASN A 97 29.99 -6.28 6.21
C ASN A 97 30.55 -7.49 6.96
N ARG A 98 29.77 -8.09 7.88
CA ARG A 98 30.12 -9.36 8.56
C ARG A 98 30.37 -10.51 7.58
N MET A 99 29.53 -10.66 6.55
CA MET A 99 29.72 -11.68 5.52
C MET A 99 31.01 -11.48 4.73
N LYS A 100 31.36 -10.22 4.40
CA LYS A 100 32.63 -9.90 3.72
C LYS A 100 33.83 -10.25 4.62
N THR A 101 33.79 -9.93 5.90
CA THR A 101 34.88 -10.27 6.84
C THR A 101 35.10 -11.78 6.96
N CYS A 102 34.03 -12.59 7.04
CA CYS A 102 34.14 -14.05 7.08
C CYS A 102 34.70 -14.66 5.77
N SER A 103 34.48 -14.02 4.63
CA SER A 103 35.03 -14.49 3.34
C SER A 103 36.53 -14.24 3.19
N ILE A 104 37.08 -13.22 3.90
CA ILE A 104 38.51 -12.92 3.90
C ILE A 104 39.27 -13.94 4.76
N THR A 105 38.69 -14.39 5.88
CA THR A 105 39.31 -15.39 6.77
C THR A 105 39.41 -16.80 6.19
N HIS A 106 38.77 -17.11 5.05
CA HIS A 106 38.93 -18.41 4.37
C HIS A 106 40.05 -18.40 3.31
N ARG A 107 40.64 -17.24 2.95
CA ARG A 107 41.67 -17.19 1.90
C ARG A 107 43.11 -17.32 2.42
N ASP A 108 43.36 -17.15 3.72
CA ASP A 108 44.72 -17.15 4.27
C ASP A 108 45.16 -18.47 4.91
N ASN A 109 44.31 -19.51 4.93
CA ASN A 109 44.66 -20.83 5.49
C ASN A 109 44.82 -21.97 4.45
N GLN A 110 44.97 -21.63 3.16
CA GLN A 110 45.19 -22.63 2.10
C GLN A 110 46.30 -22.21 1.11
N VAL A 111 47.44 -21.70 1.57
CA VAL A 111 48.74 -21.91 0.88
C VAL A 111 49.86 -21.90 1.92
N SER A 112 49.94 -22.96 2.72
CA SER A 112 51.20 -23.45 3.27
C SER A 112 51.01 -24.92 3.63
N VAL A 113 51.93 -25.74 3.12
CA VAL A 113 52.10 -27.16 3.39
C VAL A 113 51.26 -28.12 2.52
N THR A 114 51.78 -28.45 1.33
CA THR A 114 52.37 -29.78 1.11
C THR A 114 53.24 -29.84 -0.14
N GLN A 115 54.53 -30.11 0.11
CA GLN A 115 55.60 -30.63 -0.75
C GLN A 115 56.37 -29.68 -1.67
#